data_AF-A0A965M9U5-F1
#
_entry.id   AF-A0A965M9U5-F1
#
_cell.length_a   1.000
_cell.length_b   1.000
_cell.length_c   1.000
_cell.angle_alpha   90.00
_cell.angle_beta   90.00
_cell.angle_gamma   90.00
#
_symmetry.space_group_name_H-M   'P 1'
#
loop_
_entity.id
_entity.type
_entity.pdbx_description
1 polymer ?
#
loop_
_entity_poly.entity_id
_entity_poly.type
_entity_poly.pdbx_seq_one_letter_code
_entity_poly.pdbx_strand_id
1 'polypeptide(L)'
;MRQSWGDSTLKGKSLYLHVFDWPNDRKLVVGGLKGEIERAVLLADREKALKVKRKGLDVEIELPEKAPDEADSVILVQCREVPQGDPIFLLQNNMTNRLSVFFADLLGTQKKDGWRLGRGTANSANVTGWSQKECGVKWSTRLNQKTDFDVIVRYDAPGADGKAKVETMGGTVIAKSEDTFGGTFTVQVGNQKLKGEVVQQGEGVEYNLGKVTLESGPVEIQVTTDTITGKELMRLQSVTLIPRE
;
A
#
# COMPACT_ATOMS: atom_id res chain seq x y z
N MET A 1 7.60 -0.72 9.67
CA MET A 1 6.18 -0.53 9.26
C MET A 1 6.20 0.20 7.94
N ARG A 2 5.43 -0.26 6.94
CA ARG A 2 5.43 0.36 5.62
C ARG A 2 4.66 1.67 5.62
N GLN A 3 5.24 2.70 5.05
CA GLN A 3 4.65 4.02 4.78
C GLN A 3 4.86 4.37 3.30
N SER A 4 4.23 5.46 2.84
CA SER A 4 4.31 5.88 1.44
C SER A 4 5.73 6.20 0.97
N TRP A 5 6.61 6.64 1.88
CA TRP A 5 8.00 6.96 1.59
C TRP A 5 8.98 5.79 1.76
N GLY A 6 8.55 4.68 2.37
CA GLY A 6 9.43 3.52 2.61
C GLY A 6 9.09 2.72 3.86
N ASP A 7 10.11 2.18 4.52
CA ASP A 7 9.98 1.21 5.61
C ASP A 7 10.70 1.65 6.89
N SER A 8 10.42 0.95 7.99
CA SER A 8 11.09 1.19 9.26
C SER A 8 11.45 -0.08 10.01
N THR A 9 12.64 -0.07 10.62
CA THR A 9 13.15 -1.13 11.49
C THR A 9 13.52 -0.56 12.86
N LEU A 10 13.41 -1.37 13.91
CA LEU A 10 13.60 -0.92 15.29
C LEU A 10 14.66 -1.77 15.99
N LYS A 11 15.62 -1.12 16.64
CA LYS A 11 16.61 -1.75 17.52
C LYS A 11 16.65 -1.02 18.86
N GLY A 12 16.01 -1.60 19.87
CA GLY A 12 15.88 -0.96 21.19
C GLY A 12 15.15 0.39 21.05
N LYS A 13 15.85 1.48 21.37
CA LYS A 13 15.32 2.85 21.30
C LYS A 13 15.64 3.57 19.97
N SER A 14 16.28 2.88 19.04
CA SER A 14 16.70 3.42 17.74
C SER A 14 15.80 2.92 16.61
N LEU A 15 15.07 3.84 16.00
CA LEU A 15 14.26 3.60 14.81
C LEU A 15 15.05 4.01 13.56
N TYR A 16 15.14 3.12 12.58
CA TYR A 16 15.78 3.37 11.29
C TYR A 16 14.68 3.49 10.25
N LEU A 17 14.58 4.66 9.63
CA LEU A 17 13.66 4.95 8.55
C LEU A 17 14.40 4.76 7.23
N HIS A 18 14.01 3.73 6.48
CA HIS A 18 14.50 3.46 5.13
C HIS A 18 13.63 4.24 4.15
N VAL A 19 14.16 5.32 3.59
CA VAL A 19 13.44 6.24 2.71
C VAL A 19 13.80 5.89 1.28
N PHE A 20 12.86 5.24 0.59
CA PHE A 20 13.01 4.85 -0.83
C PHE A 20 12.52 5.96 -1.76
N ASP A 21 11.47 6.67 -1.35
CA ASP A 21 10.91 7.79 -2.09
C ASP A 21 11.19 9.09 -1.32
N TRP A 22 12.23 9.80 -1.73
CA TRP A 22 12.65 11.05 -1.07
C TRP A 22 11.65 12.18 -1.37
N PRO A 23 10.99 12.78 -0.35
CA PRO A 23 10.00 13.84 -0.57
C PRO A 23 10.59 15.10 -1.23
N ASN A 24 9.98 15.55 -2.33
CA ASN A 24 10.42 16.74 -3.09
C ASN A 24 10.33 18.04 -2.27
N ASP A 25 9.38 18.13 -1.33
CA ASP A 25 9.23 19.28 -0.43
C ASP A 25 10.21 19.26 0.76
N ARG A 26 11.07 18.24 0.81
CA ARG A 26 12.07 17.97 1.84
C ARG A 26 11.46 17.79 3.24
N LYS A 27 10.22 17.31 3.32
CA LYS A 27 9.56 17.01 4.59
C LYS A 27 9.13 15.56 4.63
N LEU A 28 9.82 14.77 5.43
CA LEU A 28 9.40 13.40 5.73
C LEU A 28 8.38 13.42 6.85
N VAL A 29 7.14 13.01 6.58
CA VAL A 29 6.13 12.84 7.62
C VAL A 29 6.02 11.36 8.00
N VAL A 30 6.51 11.04 9.20
CA VAL A 30 6.40 9.71 9.81
C VAL A 30 5.06 9.61 10.53
N GLY A 31 4.17 8.79 9.97
CA GLY A 31 2.83 8.57 10.50
C GLY A 31 2.84 7.82 11.83
N GLY A 32 2.18 8.37 12.86
CA GLY A 32 1.78 7.64 14.06
C GLY A 32 2.92 7.21 15.00
N LEU A 33 4.10 7.84 14.89
CA LEU A 33 5.25 7.51 15.75
C LEU A 33 5.04 8.02 17.18
N LYS A 34 4.74 7.12 18.12
CA LYS A 34 4.58 7.41 19.55
C LYS A 34 5.93 7.24 20.27
N GLY A 35 6.28 8.22 21.09
CA GLY A 35 7.54 8.25 21.84
C GLY A 35 8.22 9.62 21.75
N GLU A 36 9.04 9.94 22.75
CA GLU A 36 9.83 11.17 22.77
C GLU A 36 11.08 11.00 21.89
N ILE A 37 11.27 11.90 20.92
CA ILE A 37 12.43 11.87 20.02
C ILE A 37 13.51 12.77 20.61
N GLU A 38 14.69 12.19 20.83
CA GLU A 38 15.85 12.92 21.33
C GLU A 38 16.70 13.47 20.18
N ARG A 39 16.81 12.71 19.09
CA ARG A 39 17.66 13.07 17.95
C ARG A 39 17.22 12.37 16.67
N ALA A 40 17.34 13.05 15.54
CA ALA A 40 17.29 12.44 14.22
C ALA A 40 18.51 12.87 13.41
N VAL A 41 19.13 11.94 12.68
CA VAL A 41 20.31 12.17 11.83
C VAL A 41 20.24 11.28 10.59
N LEU A 42 20.92 11.67 9.51
CA LEU A 42 21.17 10.73 8.42
C LEU A 42 22.21 9.71 8.86
N LEU A 43 22.05 8.45 8.44
CA LEU A 43 23.02 7.41 8.77
C LEU A 43 24.38 7.69 8.10
N ALA A 44 24.35 8.30 6.91
CA ALA A 44 25.51 8.72 6.12
C ALA A 44 26.21 9.99 6.68
N ASP A 45 25.51 10.81 7.47
CA ASP A 45 26.05 11.98 8.14
C ASP A 45 25.42 12.10 9.54
N ARG A 46 26.08 11.46 10.52
CA ARG A 46 25.60 11.42 11.89
C ARG A 46 25.94 12.68 12.69
N GLU A 47 26.81 13.55 12.18
CA GLU A 47 27.24 14.75 12.89
C GLU A 47 26.14 15.83 12.83
N LYS A 48 25.43 15.90 11.70
CA LYS A 48 24.37 16.89 11.47
C LYS A 48 23.00 16.39 11.94
N ALA A 49 22.50 17.00 13.01
CA ALA A 49 21.12 16.77 13.45
C ALA A 49 20.10 17.32 12.43
N LEU A 50 19.09 16.51 12.12
CA LEU A 50 17.92 16.93 11.37
C LEU A 50 16.93 17.63 12.30
N LYS A 51 16.20 18.60 11.77
CA LYS A 51 15.15 19.28 12.53
C LYS A 51 13.90 18.41 12.55
N VAL A 52 13.39 18.18 13.75
CA VAL A 52 12.23 17.31 13.99
C VAL A 52 11.11 18.13 14.62
N LYS A 53 9.88 17.97 14.13
CA LYS A 53 8.70 18.64 14.65
C LYS A 53 7.56 17.65 14.87
N ARG A 54 7.02 17.64 16.09
CA ARG A 54 5.77 16.91 16.41
C ARG A 54 4.58 17.60 15.75
N LYS A 55 3.72 16.82 15.10
CA LYS A 55 2.50 17.26 14.40
C LYS A 55 1.32 16.36 14.82
N GLY A 56 0.77 16.61 16.00
CA GLY A 56 -0.25 15.73 16.57
C GLY A 56 0.31 14.32 16.78
N LEU A 57 -0.25 13.33 16.07
CA LEU A 57 0.20 11.94 16.09
C LEU A 57 1.47 11.69 15.28
N ASP A 58 1.87 12.64 14.44
CA ASP A 58 2.93 12.47 13.44
C ASP A 58 4.21 13.21 13.79
N VAL A 59 5.27 12.86 13.08
CA VAL A 59 6.57 13.51 13.18
C VAL A 59 6.98 13.97 11.80
N GLU A 60 7.23 15.26 11.65
CA GLU A 60 7.83 15.85 10.47
C GLU A 60 9.33 15.99 10.69
N ILE A 61 10.13 15.50 9.74
CA ILE A 61 11.60 15.61 9.73
C ILE A 61 11.98 16.44 8.49
N GLU A 62 12.69 17.54 8.70
CA GLU A 62 13.25 18.34 7.60
C GLU A 62 14.46 17.63 7.02
N LEU A 63 14.44 17.43 5.71
CA LEU A 63 15.45 16.69 4.96
C LEU A 63 16.40 17.65 4.22
N PRO A 64 17.64 17.23 3.93
CA PRO A 64 18.45 17.93 2.93
C PRO A 64 17.84 17.82 1.53
N GLU A 65 18.31 18.69 0.64
CA GLU A 65 17.86 18.74 -0.76
C GLU A 65 18.14 17.45 -1.52
N LYS A 66 19.27 16.80 -1.26
CA LYS A 66 19.66 15.55 -1.91
C LYS A 66 19.61 14.39 -0.93
N ALA A 67 18.99 13.29 -1.36
CA ALA A 67 19.09 12.00 -0.69
C ALA A 67 20.57 11.55 -0.69
N PRO A 68 21.11 11.07 0.44
CA PRO A 68 22.46 10.49 0.48
C PRO A 68 22.61 9.25 -0.41
N ASP A 69 21.54 8.48 -0.59
CA ASP A 69 21.44 7.32 -1.46
C ASP A 69 20.08 7.35 -2.17
N GLU A 70 20.07 7.22 -3.49
CA GLU A 70 18.85 7.32 -4.32
C GLU A 70 17.93 6.10 -4.18
N ALA A 71 18.46 4.94 -3.78
CA ALA A 71 17.69 3.70 -3.64
C ALA A 71 17.20 3.48 -2.20
N ASP A 72 18.04 3.76 -1.20
CA ASP A 72 17.68 3.61 0.21
C ASP A 72 18.48 4.59 1.10
N SER A 73 17.86 5.74 1.39
CA SER A 73 18.41 6.69 2.36
C SER A 73 17.91 6.40 3.76
N VAL A 74 18.84 6.15 4.69
CA VAL A 74 18.48 5.79 6.08
C VAL A 74 18.58 6.98 7.04
N ILE A 75 17.49 7.26 7.75
CA ILE A 75 17.46 8.22 8.88
C ILE A 75 17.41 7.44 10.18
N LEU A 76 18.36 7.71 11.07
CA LEU A 76 18.34 7.19 12.44
C LEU A 76 17.59 8.18 13.34
N VAL A 77 16.49 7.72 13.93
CA VAL A 77 15.71 8.43 14.95
C VAL A 77 15.94 7.75 16.30
N GLN A 78 16.59 8.47 17.20
CA GLN A 78 16.82 8.03 18.58
C GLN A 78 15.69 8.55 19.47
N CYS A 79 15.05 7.64 20.18
CA CYS A 79 13.97 7.93 21.10
C CYS A 79 14.44 7.76 22.55
N ARG A 80 13.80 8.49 23.47
CA ARG A 80 14.09 8.37 24.90
C ARG A 80 13.74 7.00 25.44
N GLU A 81 12.67 6.41 24.93
CA GLU A 81 12.21 5.05 25.23
C GLU A 81 11.92 4.29 23.94
N VAL A 82 11.66 2.98 24.05
CA VAL A 82 11.28 2.15 22.89
C VAL A 82 10.01 2.74 22.28
N PRO A 83 10.05 3.28 21.04
CA PRO A 83 8.89 3.90 20.42
C PRO A 83 7.85 2.87 20.02
N GLN A 84 6.62 3.33 19.84
CA GLN A 84 5.50 2.53 19.33
C GLN A 84 4.94 3.17 18.05
N GLY A 85 4.37 2.36 17.17
CA GLY A 85 3.68 2.84 15.97
C GLY A 85 2.18 2.78 16.14
N ASP A 86 1.47 3.73 15.54
CA ASP A 86 0.04 3.62 15.28
C ASP A 86 -0.19 2.75 14.03
N PRO A 87 -1.09 1.74 14.06
CA PRO A 87 -1.32 0.88 12.90
C PRO A 87 -2.09 1.57 11.76
N ILE A 88 -2.70 2.74 12.00
CA ILE A 88 -3.48 3.45 10.98
C ILE A 88 -2.55 4.12 9.96
N PHE A 89 -2.68 3.71 8.70
CA PHE A 89 -1.86 4.22 7.60
C PHE A 89 -2.14 5.71 7.35
N LEU A 90 -1.10 6.53 7.34
CA LEU A 90 -1.20 7.95 6.99
C LEU A 90 -1.06 8.12 5.48
N LEU A 91 -2.13 8.55 4.83
CA LEU A 91 -2.09 9.04 3.45
C LEU A 91 -1.30 10.36 3.41
N GLN A 92 -0.27 10.39 2.57
CA GLN A 92 0.52 11.56 2.26
C GLN A 92 -0.16 12.35 1.13
N ASN A 93 -0.11 13.67 1.22
CA ASN A 93 -0.68 14.58 0.23
C ASN A 93 0.35 15.09 -0.79
N ASN A 94 1.62 14.70 -0.66
CA ASN A 94 2.73 15.14 -1.50
C ASN A 94 3.44 13.96 -2.21
N MET A 95 2.96 12.73 -2.04
CA MET A 95 3.51 11.54 -2.69
C MET A 95 2.48 10.43 -2.84
N THR A 96 2.77 9.49 -3.75
CA THR A 96 1.92 8.33 -4.03
C THR A 96 1.74 7.43 -2.81
N ASN A 97 0.51 7.01 -2.55
CA ASN A 97 0.15 6.13 -1.45
C ASN A 97 -0.29 4.77 -1.99
N ARG A 98 0.49 3.71 -1.76
CA ARG A 98 0.13 2.35 -2.20
C ARG A 98 -0.35 1.49 -1.04
N LEU A 99 -1.63 1.14 -1.06
CA LEU A 99 -2.29 0.28 -0.09
C LEU A 99 -2.27 -1.16 -0.59
N SER A 100 -1.28 -1.94 -0.14
CA SER A 100 -1.17 -3.36 -0.48
C SER A 100 -2.21 -4.19 0.27
N VAL A 101 -2.74 -5.23 -0.39
CA VAL A 101 -3.65 -6.19 0.24
C VAL A 101 -3.03 -6.92 1.45
N PHE A 102 -1.71 -6.96 1.57
CA PHE A 102 -1.01 -7.55 2.75
C PHE A 102 -1.16 -6.73 4.03
N PHE A 103 -1.60 -5.47 3.91
CA PHE A 103 -1.94 -4.61 5.04
C PHE A 103 -3.44 -4.32 5.11
N ALA A 104 -4.26 -5.10 4.39
CA ALA A 104 -5.70 -5.01 4.42
C ALA A 104 -6.31 -5.99 5.41
N ASP A 105 -7.45 -5.61 5.98
CA ASP A 105 -8.41 -6.56 6.53
C ASP A 105 -9.13 -7.26 5.37
N LEU A 106 -9.15 -8.60 5.36
CA LEU A 106 -9.98 -9.35 4.42
C LEU A 106 -11.41 -9.46 4.97
N LEU A 107 -12.37 -8.98 4.21
CA LEU A 107 -13.81 -9.16 4.43
C LEU A 107 -14.25 -10.51 3.84
N GLY A 108 -15.24 -11.15 4.45
CA GLY A 108 -15.73 -12.47 4.06
C GLY A 108 -14.96 -13.63 4.69
N THR A 109 -15.46 -14.85 4.51
CA THR A 109 -14.90 -16.05 5.15
C THR A 109 -13.67 -16.55 4.40
N GLN A 110 -12.50 -16.56 5.06
CA GLN A 110 -11.28 -17.10 4.46
C GLN A 110 -11.25 -18.63 4.49
N LYS A 111 -10.76 -19.25 3.41
CA LYS A 111 -10.64 -20.72 3.28
C LYS A 111 -9.34 -21.11 2.58
N LYS A 112 -8.81 -22.30 2.91
CA LYS A 112 -7.56 -22.82 2.31
C LYS A 112 -7.62 -22.93 0.79
N ASP A 113 -8.76 -23.33 0.22
CA ASP A 113 -8.92 -23.50 -1.23
C ASP A 113 -9.86 -22.44 -1.81
N GLY A 114 -9.95 -21.27 -1.17
CA GLY A 114 -10.83 -20.17 -1.58
C GLY A 114 -10.21 -18.81 -1.23
N TRP A 115 -11.06 -17.86 -0.82
CA TRP A 115 -10.66 -16.49 -0.49
C TRP A 115 -9.54 -16.42 0.55
N ARG A 116 -8.39 -15.85 0.17
CA ARG A 116 -7.22 -15.64 1.05
C ARG A 116 -6.19 -14.69 0.43
N LEU A 117 -5.21 -14.29 1.23
CA LEU A 117 -3.95 -13.73 0.74
C LEU A 117 -3.09 -14.81 0.06
N GLY A 118 -2.44 -14.42 -1.03
CA GLY A 118 -1.36 -15.18 -1.66
C GLY A 118 -0.11 -15.25 -0.78
N ARG A 119 0.96 -15.87 -1.29
CA ARG A 119 2.20 -16.10 -0.51
C ARG A 119 3.05 -14.85 -0.30
N GLY A 120 2.75 -13.75 -0.99
CA GLY A 120 3.52 -12.51 -0.86
C GLY A 120 4.88 -12.53 -1.54
N THR A 121 5.09 -13.44 -2.49
CA THR A 121 6.26 -13.38 -3.39
C THR A 121 6.04 -12.34 -4.49
N ALA A 122 7.06 -12.04 -5.29
CA ALA A 122 6.98 -11.07 -6.39
C ALA A 122 5.77 -11.28 -7.32
N ASN A 123 5.33 -12.53 -7.51
CA ASN A 123 4.21 -12.89 -8.40
C ASN A 123 2.94 -13.32 -7.65
N SER A 124 2.92 -13.25 -6.32
CA SER A 124 1.79 -13.69 -5.48
C SER A 124 1.44 -12.70 -4.38
N ALA A 125 1.86 -11.45 -4.54
CA ALA A 125 1.48 -10.34 -3.69
C ALA A 125 0.05 -9.84 -4.03
N ASN A 126 -0.92 -10.75 -3.99
CA ASN A 126 -2.33 -10.52 -4.30
C ASN A 126 -3.26 -11.31 -3.36
N VAL A 127 -4.56 -11.05 -3.46
CA VAL A 127 -5.60 -11.97 -2.98
C VAL A 127 -5.91 -13.02 -4.05
N THR A 128 -6.38 -14.19 -3.62
CA THR A 128 -6.76 -15.31 -4.48
C THR A 128 -8.08 -15.93 -4.02
N GLY A 129 -8.79 -16.60 -4.93
CA GLY A 129 -10.04 -17.30 -4.65
C GLY A 129 -11.23 -16.36 -4.46
N TRP A 130 -11.22 -15.18 -5.10
CA TRP A 130 -12.28 -14.19 -4.96
C TRP A 130 -13.52 -14.58 -5.76
N SER A 131 -14.28 -15.56 -5.28
CA SER A 131 -15.43 -16.16 -5.99
C SER A 131 -16.80 -15.85 -5.36
N GLN A 132 -16.81 -15.20 -4.19
CA GLN A 132 -18.04 -14.87 -3.46
C GLN A 132 -18.22 -13.35 -3.32
N LYS A 133 -19.46 -12.86 -3.35
CA LYS A 133 -19.76 -11.41 -3.36
C LYS A 133 -19.49 -10.74 -2.00
N GLU A 134 -19.54 -11.49 -0.91
CA GLU A 134 -19.22 -11.01 0.43
C GLU A 134 -17.71 -10.83 0.68
N CYS A 135 -16.86 -11.33 -0.22
CA CYS A 135 -15.42 -11.14 -0.14
C CYS A 135 -15.06 -9.70 -0.54
N GLY A 136 -14.09 -9.14 0.16
CA GLY A 136 -13.64 -7.76 -0.04
C GLY A 136 -12.38 -7.47 0.74
N VAL A 137 -11.76 -6.33 0.47
CA VAL A 137 -10.59 -5.88 1.24
C VAL A 137 -10.86 -4.49 1.80
N LYS A 138 -10.31 -4.22 2.98
CA LYS A 138 -10.46 -2.95 3.68
C LYS A 138 -9.13 -2.47 4.25
N TRP A 139 -8.87 -1.17 4.12
CA TRP A 139 -7.80 -0.47 4.82
C TRP A 139 -8.38 0.60 5.73
N SER A 140 -7.81 0.69 6.93
CA SER A 140 -8.05 1.80 7.85
C SER A 140 -6.92 2.82 7.69
N THR A 141 -7.26 4.02 7.20
CA THR A 141 -6.30 5.08 6.91
C THR A 141 -6.71 6.39 7.55
N ARG A 142 -5.86 7.41 7.44
CA ARG A 142 -6.20 8.79 7.77
C ARG A 142 -5.43 9.76 6.88
N LEU A 143 -5.92 10.99 6.83
CA LEU A 143 -5.36 12.08 6.04
C LEU A 143 -5.26 13.34 6.90
N ASN A 144 -4.14 14.05 6.82
CA ASN A 144 -3.91 15.25 7.64
C ASN A 144 -4.47 16.54 7.04
N GLN A 145 -4.71 16.56 5.72
CA GLN A 145 -5.14 17.75 5.00
C GLN A 145 -6.06 17.35 3.84
N LYS A 146 -7.11 18.15 3.60
CA LYS A 146 -7.95 17.97 2.43
C LYS A 146 -7.11 17.87 1.15
N THR A 147 -7.29 16.80 0.39
CA THR A 147 -6.46 16.47 -0.77
C THR A 147 -7.29 15.75 -1.84
N ASP A 148 -7.03 16.10 -3.09
CA ASP A 148 -7.57 15.43 -4.26
C ASP A 148 -6.64 14.28 -4.66
N PHE A 149 -7.21 13.11 -4.96
CA PHE A 149 -6.45 11.93 -5.37
C PHE A 149 -6.98 11.31 -6.64
N ASP A 150 -6.08 10.86 -7.51
CA ASP A 150 -6.37 9.80 -8.47
C ASP A 150 -6.36 8.44 -7.77
N VAL A 151 -7.34 7.60 -8.08
CA VAL A 151 -7.48 6.25 -7.53
C VAL A 151 -7.18 5.21 -8.61
N ILE A 152 -6.17 4.40 -8.39
CA ILE A 152 -5.73 3.34 -9.30
C ILE A 152 -5.84 2.00 -8.59
N VAL A 153 -6.44 1.02 -9.24
CA VAL A 153 -6.48 -0.37 -8.76
C VAL A 153 -5.47 -1.17 -9.55
N ARG A 154 -4.64 -1.94 -8.84
CA ARG A 154 -3.68 -2.86 -9.45
C ARG A 154 -4.06 -4.31 -9.17
N TYR A 155 -4.19 -5.13 -10.21
CA TYR A 155 -4.59 -6.53 -10.09
C TYR A 155 -4.07 -7.40 -11.25
N ASP A 156 -4.09 -8.72 -11.05
CA ASP A 156 -3.93 -9.69 -12.15
C ASP A 156 -5.30 -10.29 -12.51
N ALA A 157 -5.57 -10.41 -13.81
CA ALA A 157 -6.71 -11.14 -14.36
C ALA A 157 -6.24 -11.87 -15.64
N PRO A 158 -5.32 -12.85 -15.51
CA PRO A 158 -4.84 -13.62 -16.65
C PRO A 158 -6.02 -14.44 -17.18
N GLY A 159 -6.63 -14.01 -18.31
CA GLY A 159 -7.85 -14.62 -18.86
C GLY A 159 -7.68 -16.10 -19.25
N ALA A 160 -8.64 -16.67 -20.00
CA ALA A 160 -8.59 -18.08 -20.39
C ALA A 160 -7.35 -18.46 -21.25
N ASP A 161 -6.75 -17.50 -21.95
CA ASP A 161 -5.48 -17.68 -22.67
C ASP A 161 -4.24 -17.37 -21.81
N GLY A 162 -4.46 -17.06 -20.53
CA GLY A 162 -3.45 -16.86 -19.51
C GLY A 162 -2.59 -18.11 -19.40
N LYS A 163 -1.32 -17.96 -19.74
CA LYS A 163 -0.30 -18.99 -19.63
C LYS A 163 0.08 -19.15 -18.16
N ALA A 164 -0.50 -20.13 -17.46
CA ALA A 164 -0.09 -20.44 -16.10
C ALA A 164 1.33 -21.05 -16.13
N LYS A 165 2.28 -20.42 -15.44
CA LYS A 165 3.60 -20.99 -15.20
C LYS A 165 3.47 -22.07 -14.11
N VAL A 166 3.59 -23.33 -14.52
CA VAL A 166 3.59 -24.49 -13.64
C VAL A 166 5.05 -24.89 -13.41
N GLU A 167 5.51 -24.79 -12.17
CA GLU A 167 6.83 -25.33 -11.81
C GLU A 167 6.73 -26.86 -11.69
N THR A 168 7.56 -27.58 -12.45
CA THR A 168 7.69 -29.03 -12.38
C THR A 168 9.13 -29.40 -12.03
N MET A 169 9.38 -30.66 -11.66
CA MET A 169 10.76 -31.15 -11.44
C MET A 169 11.65 -31.06 -12.70
N GLY A 170 11.05 -30.88 -13.89
CA GLY A 170 11.76 -30.69 -15.17
C GLY A 170 11.85 -29.23 -15.64
N GLY A 171 11.47 -28.26 -14.80
CA GLY A 171 11.46 -26.82 -15.14
C GLY A 171 10.05 -26.22 -15.22
N THR A 172 9.97 -24.95 -15.62
CA THR A 172 8.70 -24.22 -15.75
C THR A 172 7.99 -24.60 -17.05
N VAL A 173 6.84 -25.24 -16.93
CA VAL A 173 5.94 -25.53 -18.05
C VAL A 173 4.88 -24.43 -18.12
N ILE A 174 4.55 -24.00 -19.33
CA ILE A 174 3.43 -23.10 -19.56
C ILE A 174 2.19 -23.92 -19.91
N ALA A 175 1.20 -23.93 -19.04
CA ALA A 175 -0.10 -24.55 -19.29
C ALA A 175 -1.15 -23.50 -19.64
N LYS A 176 -2.18 -23.89 -20.41
CA LYS A 176 -3.41 -23.08 -20.53
C LYS A 176 -4.07 -23.03 -19.15
N SER A 177 -4.25 -21.83 -18.61
CA SER A 177 -5.05 -21.62 -17.41
C SER A 177 -6.52 -21.86 -17.75
N GLU A 178 -7.21 -22.70 -16.98
CA GLU A 178 -8.68 -22.74 -17.02
C GLU A 178 -9.31 -21.66 -16.12
N ASP A 179 -8.49 -20.84 -15.45
CA ASP A 179 -8.99 -19.77 -14.59
C ASP A 179 -9.52 -18.63 -15.45
N THR A 180 -10.81 -18.32 -15.30
CA THR A 180 -11.44 -17.16 -15.91
C THR A 180 -11.63 -16.08 -14.85
N PHE A 181 -11.40 -14.83 -15.24
CA PHE A 181 -11.56 -13.67 -14.40
C PHE A 181 -12.60 -12.74 -15.01
N GLY A 182 -13.33 -11.99 -14.19
CA GLY A 182 -14.30 -11.03 -14.70
C GLY A 182 -15.39 -10.68 -13.70
N GLY A 183 -15.99 -9.53 -13.93
CA GLY A 183 -17.05 -8.98 -13.09
C GLY A 183 -16.89 -7.49 -12.88
N THR A 184 -17.69 -6.95 -11.97
CA THR A 184 -17.67 -5.53 -11.61
C THR A 184 -17.43 -5.39 -10.11
N PHE A 185 -16.77 -4.31 -9.75
CA PHE A 185 -16.36 -4.02 -8.39
C PHE A 185 -16.52 -2.53 -8.08
N THR A 186 -16.57 -2.23 -6.79
CA THR A 186 -16.64 -0.87 -6.27
C THR A 186 -15.47 -0.64 -5.33
N VAL A 187 -14.76 0.48 -5.54
CA VAL A 187 -13.82 1.03 -4.57
C VAL A 187 -14.51 2.16 -3.82
N GLN A 188 -14.74 1.97 -2.53
CA GLN A 188 -15.22 3.02 -1.64
C GLN A 188 -14.02 3.70 -0.98
N VAL A 189 -13.95 5.03 -1.06
CA VAL A 189 -12.93 5.86 -0.41
C VAL A 189 -13.65 6.91 0.44
N GLY A 190 -13.71 6.69 1.74
CA GLY A 190 -14.58 7.46 2.63
C GLY A 190 -16.05 7.33 2.24
N ASN A 191 -16.68 8.44 1.84
CA ASN A 191 -18.07 8.48 1.39
C ASN A 191 -18.23 8.38 -0.15
N GLN A 192 -17.15 8.38 -0.90
CA GLN A 192 -17.15 8.32 -2.37
C GLN A 192 -17.02 6.88 -2.84
N LYS A 193 -17.68 6.57 -3.97
CA LYS A 193 -17.65 5.24 -4.58
C LYS A 193 -17.28 5.37 -6.05
N LEU A 194 -16.26 4.63 -6.46
CA LEU A 194 -15.84 4.49 -7.84
C LEU A 194 -16.09 3.05 -8.30
N LYS A 195 -16.69 2.88 -9.48
CA LYS A 195 -16.99 1.55 -10.04
C LYS A 195 -15.99 1.19 -11.11
N GLY A 196 -15.62 -0.08 -11.17
CA GLY A 196 -14.76 -0.64 -12.20
C GLY A 196 -15.31 -1.95 -12.75
N GLU A 197 -14.92 -2.25 -13.98
CA GLU A 197 -15.13 -3.55 -14.61
C GLU A 197 -13.77 -4.20 -14.85
N VAL A 198 -13.66 -5.49 -14.52
CA VAL A 198 -12.40 -6.23 -14.67
C VAL A 198 -12.08 -6.39 -16.14
N VAL A 199 -10.98 -5.77 -16.57
CA VAL A 199 -10.34 -6.05 -17.86
C VAL A 199 -9.79 -7.48 -17.83
N GLN A 200 -10.39 -8.35 -18.63
CA GLN A 200 -9.96 -9.74 -18.79
C GLN A 200 -8.72 -9.75 -19.69
N GLN A 201 -7.66 -10.47 -19.29
CA GLN A 201 -6.37 -10.62 -20.01
C GLN A 201 -5.27 -9.60 -19.67
N GLY A 202 -4.90 -9.47 -18.39
CA GLY A 202 -3.70 -8.73 -18.01
C GLY A 202 -3.04 -9.23 -16.73
N GLU A 203 -1.71 -9.21 -16.71
CA GLU A 203 -0.90 -9.30 -15.49
C GLU A 203 -0.46 -7.88 -15.12
N GLY A 204 -0.59 -7.51 -13.84
CA GLY A 204 -0.24 -6.18 -13.34
C GLY A 204 -1.05 -5.05 -13.97
N VAL A 205 -2.33 -5.28 -14.28
CA VAL A 205 -3.24 -4.25 -14.80
C VAL A 205 -3.27 -3.09 -13.81
N GLU A 206 -3.06 -1.86 -14.30
CA GLU A 206 -3.28 -0.63 -13.56
C GLU A 206 -4.50 0.09 -14.12
N TYR A 207 -5.61 0.05 -13.39
CA TYR A 207 -6.89 0.59 -13.81
C TYR A 207 -7.19 1.88 -13.05
N ASN A 208 -7.14 3.01 -13.75
CA ASN A 208 -7.51 4.31 -13.17
C ASN A 208 -9.03 4.42 -13.08
N LEU A 209 -9.55 4.50 -11.85
CA LEU A 209 -10.97 4.62 -11.56
C LEU A 209 -11.48 6.06 -11.54
N GLY A 210 -10.57 7.03 -11.57
CA GLY A 210 -10.86 8.45 -11.51
C GLY A 210 -10.49 9.09 -10.17
N LYS A 211 -11.11 10.23 -9.92
CA LYS A 211 -10.74 11.16 -8.84
C LYS A 211 -11.65 11.01 -7.62
N VAL A 212 -11.07 11.19 -6.44
CA VAL A 212 -11.79 11.49 -5.20
C VAL A 212 -11.22 12.74 -4.53
N THR A 213 -12.04 13.41 -3.72
CA THR A 213 -11.59 14.49 -2.82
C THR A 213 -11.81 14.05 -1.38
N LEU A 214 -10.74 13.96 -0.59
CA LEU A 214 -10.82 13.54 0.81
C LEU A 214 -10.62 14.73 1.73
N GLU A 215 -11.46 14.85 2.76
CA GLU A 215 -11.26 15.78 3.87
C GLU A 215 -10.21 15.22 4.85
N SER A 216 -9.65 16.08 5.70
CA SER A 216 -8.76 15.61 6.78
C SER A 216 -9.52 14.77 7.80
N GLY A 217 -8.92 13.70 8.28
CA GLY A 217 -9.49 12.82 9.29
C GLY A 217 -9.30 11.33 8.96
N PRO A 218 -9.97 10.44 9.70
CA PRO A 218 -10.02 9.02 9.39
C PRO A 218 -10.68 8.77 8.03
N VAL A 219 -10.10 7.87 7.24
CA VAL A 219 -10.63 7.46 5.94
C VAL A 219 -10.57 5.94 5.84
N GLU A 220 -11.73 5.32 5.71
CA GLU A 220 -11.82 3.91 5.38
C GLU A 220 -11.82 3.74 3.86
N ILE A 221 -11.06 2.75 3.38
CA ILE A 221 -10.96 2.43 1.95
C ILE A 221 -11.30 0.96 1.78
N GLN A 222 -12.25 0.63 0.91
CA GLN A 222 -12.68 -0.73 0.67
C GLN A 222 -12.75 -1.05 -0.82
N VAL A 223 -12.43 -2.29 -1.19
CA VAL A 223 -12.81 -2.85 -2.49
C VAL A 223 -13.80 -3.99 -2.25
N THR A 224 -14.98 -3.86 -2.86
CA THR A 224 -16.08 -4.83 -2.74
C THR A 224 -16.56 -5.27 -4.11
N THR A 225 -17.21 -6.42 -4.15
CA THR A 225 -17.71 -7.02 -5.39
C THR A 225 -19.16 -6.66 -5.66
N ASP A 226 -19.47 -6.31 -6.92
CA ASP A 226 -20.84 -6.13 -7.39
C ASP A 226 -21.32 -7.38 -8.17
N THR A 227 -20.52 -7.83 -9.15
CA THR A 227 -20.76 -9.03 -9.95
C THR A 227 -19.49 -9.84 -10.14
N ILE A 228 -19.61 -11.15 -10.32
CA ILE A 228 -18.53 -12.06 -10.71
C ILE A 228 -19.03 -12.85 -11.91
N THR A 229 -18.27 -12.80 -13.00
CA THR A 229 -18.59 -13.52 -14.25
C THR A 229 -17.54 -14.58 -14.60
N GLY A 230 -16.35 -14.52 -13.99
CA GLY A 230 -15.34 -15.57 -14.06
C GLY A 230 -15.41 -16.58 -12.91
N LYS A 231 -14.44 -17.50 -12.85
CA LYS A 231 -14.19 -18.32 -11.64
C LYS A 231 -13.78 -17.46 -10.45
N GLU A 232 -13.03 -16.39 -10.71
CA GLU A 232 -12.68 -15.36 -9.75
C GLU A 232 -13.03 -13.96 -10.31
N LEU A 233 -13.20 -12.98 -9.42
CA LEU A 233 -13.30 -11.58 -9.83
C LEU A 233 -11.97 -11.10 -10.44
N MET A 234 -10.91 -11.09 -9.63
CA MET A 234 -9.55 -10.67 -9.97
C MET A 234 -8.57 -11.11 -8.86
N ARG A 235 -7.27 -11.06 -9.13
CA ARG A 235 -6.21 -11.15 -8.11
C ARG A 235 -5.74 -9.76 -7.73
N LEU A 236 -6.49 -9.09 -6.84
CA LEU A 236 -6.20 -7.73 -6.41
C LEU A 236 -4.86 -7.65 -5.67
N GLN A 237 -4.00 -6.70 -6.04
CA GLN A 237 -2.69 -6.46 -5.43
C GLN A 237 -2.70 -5.22 -4.52
N SER A 238 -3.25 -4.09 -5.01
CA SER A 238 -3.26 -2.84 -4.26
C SER A 238 -4.27 -1.83 -4.78
N VAL A 239 -4.65 -0.89 -3.91
CA VAL A 239 -5.22 0.40 -4.31
C VAL A 239 -4.16 1.48 -4.12
N THR A 240 -3.97 2.34 -5.12
CA THR A 240 -3.01 3.44 -5.09
C THR A 240 -3.78 4.76 -5.14
N LEU A 241 -3.44 5.69 -4.23
CA LEU A 241 -3.92 7.06 -4.24
C LEU A 241 -2.76 8.00 -4.59
N ILE A 242 -2.86 8.68 -5.72
CA ILE A 242 -1.86 9.65 -6.18
C ILE A 242 -2.41 11.06 -5.91
N PRO A 243 -1.77 11.87 -5.04
CA PRO A 243 -2.20 13.24 -4.81
C PRO A 243 -2.13 14.06 -6.10
N ARG A 244 -3.11 14.94 -6.29
CA ARG A 244 -3.09 15.97 -7.33
C ARG A 244 -2.66 17.30 -6.74
N GLU A 245 -1.94 18.08 -7.55
CA GLU A 245 -1.64 19.49 -7.27
C GLU A 245 -2.89 20.37 -7.37
#